data_AF-A0A1C9UNQ1-F1
#
_entry.id   AF-A0A1C9UNQ1-F1
#
_cell.length_a   1.000
_cell.length_b   1.000
_cell.length_c   1.000
_cell.angle_alpha   90.00
_cell.angle_beta   90.00
_cell.angle_gamma   90.00
#
_symmetry.space_group_name_H-M   'P 1'
#
loop_
_entity.id
_entity.type
_entity.pdbx_description
1 polymer ?
#
loop_
_entity_poly.entity_id
_entity_poly.type
_entity_poly.pdbx_seq_one_letter_code
_entity_poly.pdbx_strand_id
1 'polypeptide(L)'
;MEAVNLLSSNKYSEKQIGYLFISVLMNANNELMKLIIQSIKNDLSSRNPVHVNLALQCIANIGSREMAETFGNEIPKLLVSGETIDVVKQSAALCLLRLYRTMPDISPSGEWTSRIIHHLNDQGHGR
;
A
#
# COMPACT_ATOMS: atom_id res chain seq x y z
N MET A 1 0.71 19.98 11.25
CA MET A 1 2.04 19.66 11.80
C MET A 1 1.95 18.74 13.02
N GLU A 2 1.12 19.01 14.03
CA GLU A 2 1.01 18.13 15.21
C GLU A 2 0.60 16.67 14.90
N ALA A 3 -0.31 16.44 13.95
CA ALA A 3 -0.68 15.08 13.54
C ALA A 3 0.50 14.28 12.93
N VAL A 4 1.46 14.97 12.30
CA VAL A 4 2.70 14.36 11.77
C VAL A 4 3.66 14.02 12.91
N ASN A 5 3.74 14.87 13.94
CA ASN A 5 4.52 14.54 15.14
C ASN A 5 3.93 13.34 15.89
N LEU A 6 2.60 13.17 15.87
CA LEU A 6 1.93 11.98 16.41
C LEU A 6 2.23 10.71 15.60
N LEU A 7 2.36 10.80 14.27
CA LEU A 7 2.82 9.67 13.43
C LEU A 7 4.25 9.22 13.73
N SER A 8 5.11 10.17 14.11
CA SER A 8 6.52 9.92 14.46
C SER A 8 6.71 9.45 15.91
N SER A 9 5.63 9.35 16.70
CA SER A 9 5.71 8.91 18.10
C SER A 9 5.96 7.41 18.25
N ASN A 10 6.71 7.02 19.29
CA ASN A 10 6.89 5.61 19.67
C ASN A 10 5.69 5.03 20.45
N LYS A 11 4.70 5.85 20.81
CA LYS A 11 3.50 5.39 21.50
C LYS A 11 2.41 4.99 20.50
N TYR A 12 1.91 3.76 20.68
CA TYR A 12 0.86 3.19 19.85
C TYR A 12 -0.42 4.05 19.80
N SER A 13 -0.90 4.54 20.96
CA SER A 13 -2.09 5.39 21.04
C SER A 13 -1.94 6.71 20.28
N GLU A 14 -0.76 7.32 20.33
CA GLU A 14 -0.46 8.57 19.62
C GLU A 14 -0.40 8.35 18.10
N LYS A 15 0.24 7.26 17.64
CA LYS A 15 0.22 6.89 16.21
C LYS A 15 -1.19 6.60 15.71
N GLN A 16 -1.99 5.86 16.47
CA GLN A 16 -3.35 5.49 16.08
C GLN A 16 -4.25 6.73 15.90
N ILE A 17 -4.13 7.70 16.81
CA ILE A 17 -4.85 8.98 16.71
C ILE A 17 -4.35 9.80 15.51
N GLY A 18 -3.04 9.84 15.28
CA GLY A 18 -2.45 10.52 14.11
C GLY A 18 -2.96 9.97 12.78
N TYR A 19 -3.01 8.65 12.62
CA TYR A 19 -3.54 7.99 11.42
C TYR A 19 -5.04 8.20 11.22
N LEU A 20 -5.84 8.17 12.31
CA LEU A 20 -7.27 8.46 12.24
C LEU A 20 -7.53 9.92 11.81
N PHE A 21 -6.75 10.85 12.37
CA PHE A 21 -6.87 12.27 12.06
C PHE A 21 -6.50 12.59 10.62
N ILE A 22 -5.45 11.95 10.09
CA ILE A 22 -5.03 12.09 8.69
C ILE A 22 -6.03 11.47 7.72
N SER A 23 -6.62 10.33 8.08
CA SER A 23 -7.65 9.67 7.26
C SER A 23 -8.92 10.52 7.13
N VAL A 24 -9.22 11.39 8.10
CA VAL A 24 -10.37 12.29 8.09
C VAL A 24 -10.08 13.64 7.42
N LEU A 25 -8.84 14.16 7.52
CA LEU A 25 -8.45 15.47 6.99
C LEU A 25 -7.93 15.48 5.55
N MET A 26 -7.86 14.32 4.89
CA MET A 26 -7.40 14.23 3.51
C MET A 26 -8.41 14.82 2.52
N ASN A 27 -8.42 16.16 2.43
CA ASN A 27 -8.85 16.86 1.23
C ASN A 27 -8.05 18.14 0.90
N ALA A 28 -6.97 18.51 1.62
CA ALA A 28 -6.33 19.81 1.34
C ALA A 28 -4.87 20.03 1.80
N ASN A 29 -3.98 19.04 1.76
CA ASN A 29 -2.55 19.37 1.99
C ASN A 29 -1.55 18.44 1.29
N ASN A 30 -0.92 18.96 0.23
CA ASN A 30 0.04 18.24 -0.63
C ASN A 30 1.34 17.85 0.10
N GLU A 31 1.75 18.60 1.12
CA GLU A 31 3.00 18.33 1.86
C GLU A 31 2.87 17.12 2.79
N LEU A 32 1.68 16.92 3.38
CA LEU A 32 1.34 15.74 4.16
C LEU A 32 1.36 14.47 3.30
N MET A 33 0.84 14.55 2.07
CA MET A 33 0.84 13.42 1.13
C MET A 33 2.25 12.94 0.81
N LYS A 34 3.19 13.85 0.57
CA LYS A 34 4.60 13.49 0.33
C LYS A 34 5.24 12.74 1.50
N LEU A 35 4.97 13.18 2.73
CA LEU A 35 5.48 12.51 3.94
C LEU A 35 4.87 11.11 4.11
N ILE A 36 3.57 10.97 3.84
CA ILE A 36 2.87 9.67 3.89
C ILE A 36 3.44 8.73 2.84
N ILE A 37 3.62 9.20 1.60
CA ILE A 37 4.25 8.43 0.53
C ILE A 37 5.66 7.98 0.93
N GLN A 38 6.45 8.86 1.53
CA GLN A 38 7.80 8.49 1.99
C GLN A 38 7.77 7.44 3.11
N SER A 39 6.84 7.53 4.06
CA SER A 39 6.68 6.53 5.11
C SER A 39 6.27 5.17 4.54
N ILE A 40 5.31 5.17 3.60
CA ILE A 40 4.84 3.96 2.92
C ILE A 40 5.99 3.29 2.16
N LYS A 41 6.83 4.05 1.45
CA LYS A 41 8.03 3.50 0.78
C LYS A 41 8.96 2.77 1.74
N ASN A 42 9.21 3.35 2.91
CA ASN A 42 10.07 2.74 3.92
C ASN A 42 9.45 1.44 4.46
N ASP A 43 8.14 1.42 4.70
CA ASP A 43 7.44 0.24 5.21
C ASP A 43 7.33 -0.87 4.16
N LEU A 44 7.12 -0.55 2.88
CA LEU A 44 7.15 -1.52 1.77
C LEU A 44 8.53 -2.13 1.55
N SER A 45 9.60 -1.39 1.88
CA SER A 45 10.98 -1.87 1.82
C SER A 45 11.40 -2.66 3.07
N SER A 46 10.53 -2.73 4.08
CA SER A 46 10.81 -3.45 5.32
C SER A 46 10.73 -4.96 5.12
N ARG A 47 11.58 -5.71 5.82
CA ARG A 47 11.47 -7.18 5.91
C ARG A 47 10.33 -7.63 6.84
N ASN A 48 9.69 -6.70 7.57
CA ASN A 48 8.60 -7.02 8.47
C ASN A 48 7.26 -7.08 7.69
N PRO A 49 6.64 -8.26 7.53
CA PRO A 49 5.40 -8.39 6.78
C PRO A 49 4.23 -7.60 7.39
N VAL A 50 4.26 -7.31 8.69
CA VAL A 50 3.24 -6.48 9.36
C VAL A 50 3.31 -5.05 8.84
N HIS A 51 4.51 -4.47 8.69
CA HIS A 51 4.68 -3.11 8.20
C HIS A 51 4.26 -3.00 6.74
N VAL A 52 4.65 -3.98 5.91
CA VAL A 52 4.25 -4.05 4.51
C VAL A 52 2.72 -4.12 4.39
N ASN A 53 2.05 -4.94 5.20
CA ASN A 53 0.58 -5.02 5.17
C ASN A 53 -0.11 -3.72 5.58
N LEU A 54 0.39 -3.04 6.61
CA LEU A 54 -0.16 -1.74 7.02
C LEU A 54 0.00 -0.69 5.91
N ALA A 55 1.15 -0.67 5.25
CA ALA A 55 1.40 0.20 4.10
C ALA A 55 0.44 -0.10 2.94
N LEU A 56 0.26 -1.37 2.59
CA LEU A 56 -0.67 -1.79 1.53
C LEU A 56 -2.13 -1.43 1.84
N GLN A 57 -2.57 -1.59 3.09
CA GLN A 57 -3.90 -1.19 3.53
C GLN A 57 -4.08 0.33 3.47
N CYS A 58 -3.05 1.09 3.88
CA CYS A 58 -3.07 2.54 3.79
C CYS A 58 -3.24 3.02 2.35
N ILE A 59 -2.47 2.45 1.41
CA ILE A 59 -2.60 2.73 -0.03
C ILE A 59 -4.01 2.38 -0.53
N ALA A 60 -4.54 1.20 -0.18
CA ALA A 60 -5.86 0.75 -0.62
C ALA A 60 -7.01 1.64 -0.11
N ASN A 61 -6.88 2.14 1.11
CA ASN A 61 -7.87 3.01 1.75
C ASN A 61 -7.83 4.43 1.21
N ILE A 62 -6.63 4.99 1.02
CA ILE A 62 -6.45 6.35 0.52
C ILE A 62 -6.74 6.42 -0.98
N GLY A 63 -6.15 5.54 -1.78
CA GLY A 63 -6.41 5.44 -3.23
C GLY A 63 -6.20 6.73 -4.01
N SER A 64 -5.25 7.58 -3.60
CA SER A 64 -4.96 8.84 -4.29
C SER A 64 -4.17 8.62 -5.60
N ARG A 65 -4.30 9.54 -6.55
CA ARG A 65 -3.58 9.51 -7.84
C ARG A 65 -2.06 9.47 -7.65
N GLU A 66 -1.53 10.32 -6.76
CA GLU A 66 -0.09 10.38 -6.48
C GLU A 66 0.44 9.05 -5.91
N MET A 67 -0.35 8.37 -5.07
CA MET A 67 0.00 7.03 -4.57
C MET A 67 -0.06 5.96 -5.66
N ALA A 68 -1.08 6.00 -6.53
CA ALA A 68 -1.18 5.04 -7.63
C ALA A 68 -0.03 5.19 -8.62
N GLU A 69 0.35 6.42 -8.96
CA GLU A 69 1.51 6.70 -9.82
C GLU A 69 2.82 6.26 -9.17
N THR A 70 2.95 6.45 -7.85
CA THR A 70 4.18 6.09 -7.11
C THR A 70 4.32 4.58 -6.91
N PHE A 71 3.25 3.90 -6.48
CA PHE A 71 3.30 2.51 -6.02
C PHE A 71 2.74 1.50 -7.03
N GLY A 72 2.10 1.97 -8.11
CA GLY A 72 1.46 1.10 -9.11
C GLY A 72 2.42 0.09 -9.74
N ASN A 73 3.71 0.39 -9.81
CA ASN A 73 4.75 -0.52 -10.29
C ASN A 73 5.42 -1.35 -9.19
N GLU A 74 5.34 -0.95 -7.92
CA GLU A 74 5.96 -1.67 -6.80
C GLU A 74 5.05 -2.76 -6.24
N ILE A 75 3.75 -2.50 -6.14
CA ILE A 75 2.78 -3.48 -5.61
C ILE A 75 2.75 -4.77 -6.45
N PRO A 76 2.73 -4.74 -7.80
CA PRO A 76 2.80 -5.97 -8.59
C PRO A 76 4.13 -6.71 -8.43
N LYS A 77 5.25 -6.00 -8.20
CA LYS A 77 6.55 -6.63 -7.95
C LYS A 77 6.55 -7.41 -6.63
N LEU A 78 5.93 -6.86 -5.59
CA LEU A 78 5.74 -7.56 -4.31
C LEU A 78 4.88 -8.83 -4.48
N LEU A 79 3.88 -8.79 -5.35
CA LEU A 79 3.00 -9.93 -5.60
C LEU A 79 3.72 -11.10 -6.30
N VAL A 80 4.59 -10.79 -7.27
CA VAL A 80 5.34 -11.81 -8.04
C VAL A 80 6.68 -12.19 -7.40
N SER A 81 7.05 -11.57 -6.28
CA SER A 81 8.30 -11.89 -5.58
C SER A 81 8.21 -13.24 -4.88
N GLY A 82 9.23 -14.08 -5.08
CA GLY A 82 9.36 -15.38 -4.40
C GLY A 82 9.66 -15.25 -2.91
N GLU A 83 10.20 -14.11 -2.47
CA GLU A 83 10.56 -13.85 -1.07
C GLU A 83 9.38 -13.35 -0.23
N THR A 84 8.29 -12.93 -0.88
CA THR A 84 7.11 -12.39 -0.21
C THR A 84 6.18 -13.51 0.25
N ILE A 85 5.82 -13.47 1.54
CA ILE A 85 4.91 -14.45 2.15
C ILE A 85 3.47 -14.28 1.66
N ASP A 86 2.68 -15.34 1.72
CA ASP A 86 1.34 -15.40 1.11
C ASP A 86 0.35 -14.36 1.64
N VAL A 87 0.40 -14.05 2.94
CA VAL A 87 -0.52 -13.05 3.53
C VAL A 87 -0.26 -11.64 2.98
N VAL A 88 1.01 -11.33 2.65
CA VAL A 88 1.39 -10.06 2.04
C VAL A 88 0.99 -10.05 0.57
N LYS A 89 1.13 -11.17 -0.13
CA LYS A 89 0.65 -11.33 -1.51
C LYS A 89 -0.86 -11.09 -1.62
N GLN A 90 -1.65 -11.66 -0.71
CA GLN A 90 -3.11 -11.44 -0.67
C GLN A 90 -3.44 -9.95 -0.46
N SER A 91 -2.78 -9.28 0.47
CA SER A 91 -2.97 -7.85 0.73
C SER A 91 -2.54 -6.98 -0.45
N ALA A 92 -1.43 -7.34 -1.11
CA ALA A 92 -0.94 -6.65 -2.31
C ALA A 92 -1.91 -6.81 -3.49
N ALA A 93 -2.47 -8.01 -3.68
CA ALA A 93 -3.47 -8.27 -4.71
C ALA A 93 -4.75 -7.44 -4.49
N LEU A 94 -5.26 -7.39 -3.26
CA LEU A 94 -6.44 -6.58 -2.91
C LEU A 94 -6.16 -5.08 -3.07
N CYS A 95 -4.97 -4.63 -2.66
CA CYS A 95 -4.54 -3.24 -2.83
C CYS A 95 -4.50 -2.85 -4.31
N LEU A 96 -3.86 -3.68 -5.15
CA LEU A 96 -3.78 -3.47 -6.59
C LEU A 96 -5.17 -3.45 -7.25
N LEU A 97 -6.05 -4.38 -6.86
CA LEU A 97 -7.44 -4.43 -7.35
C LEU A 97 -8.21 -3.16 -6.98
N ARG A 98 -8.04 -2.66 -5.75
CA ARG A 98 -8.68 -1.44 -5.29
C ARG A 98 -8.18 -0.23 -6.08
N LEU A 99 -6.87 -0.10 -6.27
CA LEU A 99 -6.29 0.96 -7.08
C LEU A 99 -6.81 0.94 -8.53
N TYR A 100 -6.86 -0.24 -9.16
CA TYR A 100 -7.37 -0.38 -10.53
C TYR A 100 -8.85 -0.01 -10.66
N ARG A 101 -9.68 -0.36 -9.66
CA ARG A 101 -11.10 0.02 -9.63
C ARG A 101 -11.31 1.53 -9.44
N THR A 102 -10.42 2.19 -8.71
CA THR A 102 -10.50 3.64 -8.46
C THR A 102 -9.91 4.46 -9.61
N MET A 103 -8.83 3.99 -10.23
CA MET A 103 -8.08 4.69 -11.28
C MET A 103 -7.65 3.71 -12.38
N PRO A 104 -8.58 3.33 -13.28
CA PRO A 104 -8.30 2.39 -14.35
C PRO A 104 -7.31 2.94 -15.40
N ASP A 105 -7.18 4.26 -15.48
CA ASP A 105 -6.29 4.99 -16.38
C ASP A 105 -4.80 4.90 -15.99
N ILE A 106 -4.51 4.60 -14.72
CA ILE A 106 -3.14 4.47 -14.18
C ILE A 106 -2.66 3.01 -14.27
N SER A 107 -3.42 2.13 -14.94
CA SER A 107 -3.11 0.71 -15.02
C SER A 107 -1.68 0.49 -15.55
N PRO A 108 -0.78 -0.11 -14.75
CA PRO A 108 0.54 -0.43 -15.23
C PRO A 108 0.43 -1.56 -16.25
N SER A 109 0.54 -1.25 -17.53
CA SER A 109 0.72 -2.29 -18.56
C SER A 109 2.11 -2.90 -18.37
N GLY A 110 2.21 -4.05 -17.70
CA GLY A 110 3.48 -4.67 -17.37
C GLY A 110 3.49 -6.19 -17.42
N GLU A 111 4.68 -6.75 -17.63
CA GLU A 111 5.00 -8.19 -17.73
C GLU A 111 4.55 -9.01 -16.49
N TRP A 112 4.19 -8.34 -15.39
CA TRP A 112 3.64 -8.97 -14.19
C TRP A 112 2.25 -9.58 -14.43
N THR A 113 1.47 -9.09 -15.39
CA THR A 113 0.11 -9.57 -15.67
C THR A 113 0.07 -11.08 -15.93
N SER A 114 0.98 -11.58 -16.76
CA SER A 114 1.12 -13.02 -17.03
C SER A 114 1.49 -13.82 -15.78
N ARG A 115 2.32 -13.26 -14.90
CA ARG A 115 2.71 -13.91 -13.62
C ARG A 115 1.57 -13.91 -12.61
N ILE A 116 0.77 -12.85 -12.54
CA ILE A 116 -0.44 -12.82 -11.70
C ILE A 116 -1.46 -13.85 -12.19
N ILE A 117 -1.69 -13.95 -13.51
CA ILE A 117 -2.59 -14.95 -14.09
C ILE A 117 -2.11 -16.36 -13.74
N HIS A 118 -0.79 -16.61 -13.79
CA HIS A 118 -0.22 -17.88 -13.37
C HIS A 118 -0.43 -18.14 -11.87
N HIS A 119 -0.17 -17.15 -11.00
CA HIS A 119 -0.43 -17.26 -9.56
C HIS A 119 -1.91 -17.47 -9.20
N LEU A 120 -2.84 -16.91 -9.98
CA LEU A 120 -4.29 -17.13 -9.82
C LEU A 120 -4.71 -18.54 -10.24
N ASN A 121 -4.00 -19.14 -11.20
CA ASN A 121 -4.21 -20.52 -11.63
C ASN A 121 -3.62 -21.55 -10.66
N ASP A 122 -2.63 -21.17 -9.85
CA ASP A 122 -2.12 -22.02 -8.78
C ASP A 122 -3.17 -22.12 -7.65
N GLN A 123 -3.72 -23.33 -7.47
CA GLN A 123 -4.78 -23.68 -6.52
C GLN A 123 -4.36 -23.67 -5.03
N GLY A 124 -3.48 -22.76 -4.63
CA GLY A 124 -2.99 -22.65 -3.24
C GLY A 124 -3.75 -21.66 -2.36
N HIS A 125 -4.60 -20.79 -2.92
CA HIS A 125 -5.15 -19.64 -2.20
C HIS A 125 -6.52 -19.95 -1.57
N GLY A 126 -6.59 -20.90 -0.64
CA GLY A 126 -7.87 -21.21 0.01
C GLY A 126 -7.86 -22.30 1.09
N ARG A 127 -6.74 -22.59 1.73
CA ARG A 127 -6.70 -23.45 2.92
C ARG A 127 -6.09 -22.72 4.10
#